data_AF-D9VMP1-F1
#
_entry.id   AF-D9VMP1-F1
#
_cell.length_a   1.000
_cell.length_b   1.000
_cell.length_c   1.000
_cell.angle_alpha   90.00
_cell.angle_beta   90.00
_cell.angle_gamma   90.00
#
_symmetry.space_group_name_H-M   'P 1'
#
loop_
_entity.id
_entity.type
_entity.pdbx_description
1 polymer ?
#
loop_
_entity_poly.entity_id
_entity_poly.type
_entity_poly.pdbx_seq_one_letter_code
_entity_poly.pdbx_strand_id
1 'polypeptide(L)'
;MSNTEFQSEQEFITELYARLEDLRDQAERAVQGALGEAGTGFQARLERDVLVAEQSGLLSALNSAEHGLCFGRLEFSDGRDHHIGRIGIRQDDAERTPLVLDWRAEAARPFYLATGHVPMGLRRRRHITTQGRRVTALHDEILDLSDTERTGYEGADADAVLLAALDAARTGRMHDIVRTIQADQDRIIRSPHQGVLVVEGGPGTGKTAVALHRAAYLLYAQRELLAKRGVLIVGPNPAFLGYIGEVLPALGETGVLLASPGDLYPGLRATGTDRPGAAAVKGRAAMADVLARVVADRQTLPEAVPAGSGEDSAVVPEPALEIDHDDYGTLLLDRTMAHAARDRARSTALPHNLARPYFAFAVIDALTEQLADRLGADPYGGPNLLGPDDVAQLGKEIATSTEVHAAIDTLWPDLTPEQLVTDFLADPTHLPAE
;
A
#
# COMPACT_ATOMS: atom_id res chain seq x y z
N MET A 1 1.75 51.63 16.33
CA MET A 1 0.92 50.77 15.47
C MET A 1 1.60 49.44 15.20
N SER A 2 2.85 49.38 14.70
CA SER A 2 3.51 48.08 14.43
C SER A 2 3.59 47.14 15.65
N ASN A 3 3.95 47.65 16.84
CA ASN A 3 4.07 46.80 18.03
C ASN A 3 2.73 46.23 18.53
N THR A 4 1.59 46.86 18.20
CA THR A 4 0.26 46.42 18.64
C THR A 4 -0.21 45.20 17.86
N GLU A 5 -0.02 45.20 16.53
CA GLU A 5 -0.31 44.05 15.67
C GLU A 5 0.54 42.84 16.06
N PHE A 6 1.84 43.05 16.27
CA PHE A 6 2.74 41.99 16.71
C PHE A 6 2.33 41.38 18.06
N GLN A 7 1.94 42.23 19.02
CA GLN A 7 1.46 41.78 20.31
C GLN A 7 0.14 41.01 20.19
N SER A 8 -0.81 41.50 19.38
CA SER A 8 -2.09 40.83 19.14
C SER A 8 -1.91 39.43 18.53
N GLU A 9 -1.03 39.30 17.52
CA GLU A 9 -0.74 37.99 16.94
C GLU A 9 0.00 37.08 17.93
N GLN A 10 0.88 37.62 18.77
CA GLN A 10 1.53 36.84 19.84
C GLN A 10 0.53 36.34 20.89
N GLU A 11 -0.41 37.18 21.31
CA GLU A 11 -1.48 36.82 22.25
C GLU A 11 -2.37 35.73 21.66
N PHE A 12 -2.78 35.88 20.39
CA PHE A 12 -3.54 34.85 19.66
C PHE A 12 -2.77 33.51 19.59
N ILE A 13 -1.49 33.54 19.23
CA ILE A 13 -0.66 32.33 19.18
C ILE A 13 -0.55 31.69 20.56
N THR A 14 -0.39 32.48 21.63
CA THR A 14 -0.36 31.95 23.00
C THR A 14 -1.67 31.26 23.37
N GLU A 15 -2.83 31.87 23.07
CA GLU A 15 -4.14 31.27 23.31
C GLU A 15 -4.34 29.98 22.49
N LEU A 16 -3.92 30.01 21.22
CA LEU A 16 -3.99 28.86 20.33
C LEU A 16 -3.18 27.66 20.86
N TYR A 17 -1.98 27.89 21.39
CA TYR A 17 -1.17 26.84 21.99
C TYR A 17 -1.76 26.34 23.31
N ALA A 18 -2.38 27.20 24.12
CA ALA A 18 -3.11 26.76 25.31
C ALA A 18 -4.28 25.83 24.92
N ARG A 19 -5.05 26.20 23.87
CA ARG A 19 -6.10 25.32 23.35
C ARG A 19 -5.57 24.01 22.78
N LEU A 20 -4.40 24.01 22.13
CA LEU A 20 -3.74 22.79 21.66
C LEU A 20 -3.39 21.86 22.84
N GLU A 21 -2.88 22.41 23.94
CA GLU A 21 -2.58 21.64 25.16
C GLU A 21 -3.85 21.05 25.76
N ASP A 22 -4.93 21.83 25.88
CA ASP A 22 -6.22 21.32 26.35
C ASP A 22 -6.72 20.13 25.52
N LEU A 23 -6.61 20.23 24.19
CA LEU A 23 -7.02 19.16 23.27
C LEU A 23 -6.13 17.91 23.41
N ARG A 24 -4.83 18.08 23.62
CA ARG A 24 -3.89 16.97 23.86
C ARG A 24 -4.23 16.27 25.17
N ASP A 25 -4.41 17.02 26.24
CA ASP A 25 -4.77 16.47 27.54
C ASP A 25 -6.13 15.74 27.50
N GLN A 26 -7.10 16.26 26.74
CA GLN A 26 -8.39 15.60 26.52
C GLN A 26 -8.22 14.27 25.77
N ALA A 27 -7.46 14.26 24.68
CA ALA A 27 -7.20 13.06 23.90
C ALA A 27 -6.41 12.00 24.71
N GLU A 28 -5.39 12.43 25.47
CA GLU A 28 -4.63 11.56 26.37
C GLU A 28 -5.53 10.95 27.45
N ARG A 29 -6.36 11.75 28.10
CA ARG A 29 -7.33 11.27 29.09
C ARG A 29 -8.33 10.28 28.48
N ALA A 30 -8.79 10.52 27.26
CA ALA A 30 -9.68 9.61 26.55
C ALA A 30 -9.02 8.26 26.25
N VAL A 31 -7.76 8.26 25.77
CA VAL A 31 -6.99 7.02 25.55
C VAL A 31 -6.79 6.25 26.86
N GLN A 32 -6.36 6.92 27.92
CA GLN A 32 -6.11 6.29 29.22
C GLN A 32 -7.40 5.74 29.85
N GLY A 33 -8.51 6.48 29.75
CA GLY A 33 -9.82 6.03 30.22
C GLY A 33 -10.27 4.77 29.51
N ALA A 34 -10.15 4.72 28.18
CA ALA A 34 -10.52 3.57 27.37
C ALA A 34 -9.66 2.32 27.68
N LEU A 35 -8.36 2.51 27.91
CA LEU A 35 -7.48 1.40 28.32
C LEU A 35 -7.81 0.88 29.73
N GLY A 36 -8.33 1.74 30.61
CA GLY A 36 -8.73 1.38 31.97
C GLY A 36 -10.10 0.68 32.07
N GLU A 37 -11.00 0.86 31.11
CA GLU A 37 -12.31 0.21 31.09
C GLU A 37 -12.23 -1.26 30.65
N ALA A 38 -12.42 -2.18 31.60
CA ALA A 38 -12.41 -3.63 31.36
C ALA A 38 -13.80 -4.17 31.00
N GLY A 39 -14.25 -3.90 29.76
CA GLY A 39 -15.40 -4.61 29.18
C GLY A 39 -15.00 -6.04 28.78
N THR A 40 -15.71 -7.06 29.28
CA THR A 40 -15.34 -8.48 29.04
C THR A 40 -15.88 -9.03 27.71
N GLY A 41 -16.92 -8.41 27.14
CA GLY A 41 -17.54 -8.82 25.88
C GLY A 41 -16.76 -8.38 24.62
N PHE A 42 -16.95 -9.10 23.51
CA PHE A 42 -16.34 -8.79 22.21
C PHE A 42 -16.67 -7.37 21.73
N GLN A 43 -17.93 -6.94 21.88
CA GLN A 43 -18.37 -5.59 21.50
C GLN A 43 -17.62 -4.50 22.27
N ALA A 44 -17.48 -4.64 23.60
CA ALA A 44 -16.78 -3.65 24.42
C ALA A 44 -15.29 -3.57 24.07
N ARG A 45 -14.66 -4.70 23.72
CA ARG A 45 -13.27 -4.72 23.24
C ARG A 45 -13.13 -4.01 21.90
N LEU A 46 -14.05 -4.25 20.97
CA LEU A 46 -14.06 -3.57 19.67
C LEU A 46 -14.26 -2.06 19.84
N GLU A 47 -15.25 -1.63 20.62
CA GLU A 47 -15.51 -0.21 20.90
C GLU A 47 -14.29 0.47 21.53
N ARG A 48 -13.66 -0.20 22.50
CA ARG A 48 -12.40 0.25 23.10
C ARG A 48 -11.30 0.39 22.06
N ASP A 49 -11.06 -0.65 21.26
CA ASP A 49 -9.96 -0.66 20.30
C ASP A 49 -10.15 0.42 19.22
N VAL A 50 -11.40 0.65 18.78
CA VAL A 50 -11.75 1.75 17.87
C VAL A 50 -11.48 3.10 18.51
N LEU A 51 -11.94 3.33 19.74
CA LEU A 51 -11.75 4.60 20.43
C LEU A 51 -10.27 4.88 20.72
N VAL A 52 -9.53 3.87 21.18
CA VAL A 52 -8.07 3.98 21.39
C VAL A 52 -7.37 4.32 20.09
N ALA A 53 -7.71 3.66 18.98
CA ALA A 53 -7.12 3.95 17.68
C ALA A 53 -7.43 5.38 17.21
N GLU A 54 -8.69 5.82 17.32
CA GLU A 54 -9.13 7.16 16.92
C GLU A 54 -8.45 8.25 17.76
N GLN A 55 -8.49 8.12 19.08
CA GLN A 55 -7.92 9.12 20.00
C GLN A 55 -6.38 9.14 19.93
N SER A 56 -5.73 7.98 19.75
CA SER A 56 -4.28 7.93 19.53
C SER A 56 -3.89 8.60 18.20
N GLY A 57 -4.70 8.43 17.16
CA GLY A 57 -4.52 9.11 15.88
C GLY A 57 -4.65 10.62 16.02
N LEU A 58 -5.69 11.09 16.70
CA LEU A 58 -5.89 12.52 17.00
C LEU A 58 -4.72 13.08 17.82
N LEU A 59 -4.31 12.40 18.89
CA LEU A 59 -3.19 12.82 19.73
C LEU A 59 -1.88 12.91 18.94
N SER A 60 -1.61 11.93 18.06
CA SER A 60 -0.46 11.96 17.17
C SER A 60 -0.48 13.18 16.26
N ALA A 61 -1.65 13.50 15.69
CA ALA A 61 -1.82 14.69 14.87
C ALA A 61 -1.61 16.00 15.65
N LEU A 62 -2.15 16.11 16.87
CA LEU A 62 -1.95 17.27 17.74
C LEU A 62 -0.49 17.45 18.15
N ASN A 63 0.20 16.36 18.53
CA ASN A 63 1.61 16.36 18.89
C ASN A 63 2.51 16.81 17.73
N SER A 64 2.12 16.47 16.51
CA SER A 64 2.87 16.85 15.30
C SER A 64 2.82 18.34 14.98
N ALA A 65 1.80 19.04 15.50
CA ALA A 65 1.53 20.45 15.21
C ALA A 65 2.23 21.42 16.17
N GLU A 66 3.19 20.96 16.99
CA GLU A 66 3.94 21.79 17.95
C GLU A 66 4.69 22.95 17.26
N HIS A 67 5.16 22.75 16.03
CA HIS A 67 5.87 23.77 15.28
C HIS A 67 5.00 24.37 14.19
N GLY A 68 4.91 25.70 14.16
CA GLY A 68 4.28 26.42 13.06
C GLY A 68 2.77 26.18 12.92
N LEU A 69 2.09 25.98 14.04
CA LEU A 69 0.66 25.67 14.15
C LEU A 69 -0.22 26.62 13.34
N CYS A 70 0.03 27.93 13.44
CA CYS A 70 -0.53 28.99 12.61
C CYS A 70 0.61 29.68 11.86
N PHE A 71 0.37 30.00 10.59
CA PHE A 71 1.38 30.61 9.73
C PHE A 71 0.83 31.76 8.88
N GLY A 72 -0.46 32.04 8.96
CA GLY A 72 -1.04 33.16 8.24
C GLY A 72 -2.42 33.54 8.71
N ARG A 73 -2.90 34.68 8.22
CA ARG A 73 -4.24 35.21 8.46
C ARG A 73 -4.78 35.79 7.16
N LEU A 74 -6.04 35.49 6.90
CA LEU A 74 -6.81 36.03 5.78
C LEU A 74 -7.77 37.08 6.33
N GLU A 75 -7.81 38.25 5.72
CA GLU A 75 -8.76 39.30 6.04
C GLU A 75 -9.59 39.61 4.80
N PHE A 76 -10.90 39.45 4.90
CA PHE A 76 -11.84 39.64 3.81
C PHE A 76 -12.38 41.08 3.81
N SER A 77 -12.77 41.57 2.62
CA SER A 77 -13.32 42.93 2.48
C SER A 77 -14.68 43.12 3.18
N ASP A 78 -15.34 42.03 3.57
CA ASP A 78 -16.58 42.05 4.35
C ASP A 78 -16.37 42.04 5.88
N GLY A 79 -15.12 42.14 6.33
CA GLY A 79 -14.75 42.22 7.74
C GLY A 79 -14.54 40.87 8.43
N ARG A 80 -14.74 39.74 7.72
CA ARG A 80 -14.37 38.42 8.26
C ARG A 80 -12.86 38.23 8.23
N ASP A 81 -12.33 37.51 9.21
CA ASP A 81 -10.94 37.08 9.23
C ASP A 81 -10.80 35.61 9.66
N HIS A 82 -9.76 34.97 9.13
CA HIS A 82 -9.47 33.57 9.39
C HIS A 82 -7.96 33.35 9.50
N HIS A 83 -7.51 32.83 10.63
CA HIS A 83 -6.15 32.30 10.76
C HIS A 83 -6.03 30.95 10.05
N ILE A 84 -4.90 30.72 9.40
CA ILE A 84 -4.59 29.52 8.62
C ILE A 84 -3.43 28.78 9.27
N GLY A 85 -3.58 27.48 9.40
CA GLY A 85 -2.64 26.63 10.10
C GLY A 85 -2.55 25.21 9.55
N ARG A 86 -1.67 24.43 10.18
CA ARG A 86 -1.38 23.05 9.77
C ARG A 86 -2.55 22.11 10.05
N ILE A 87 -3.21 22.33 11.18
CA ILE A 87 -4.37 21.59 11.63
C ILE A 87 -5.48 22.57 12.00
N GLY A 88 -6.73 22.18 11.80
CA GLY A 88 -7.87 22.97 12.23
C GLY A 88 -8.07 22.90 13.75
N ILE A 89 -8.12 24.04 14.42
CA ILE A 89 -8.42 24.14 15.86
C ILE A 89 -9.69 24.94 16.06
N ARG A 90 -10.53 24.49 16.99
CA ARG A 90 -11.81 25.11 17.35
C ARG A 90 -11.80 25.56 18.80
N GLN A 91 -12.52 26.64 19.09
CA GLN A 91 -12.80 27.08 20.44
C GLN A 91 -13.60 26.02 21.22
N ASP A 92 -13.64 26.22 22.55
CA ASP A 92 -14.48 25.42 23.46
C ASP A 92 -15.83 26.08 23.72
N ASP A 93 -16.48 26.49 22.64
CA ASP A 93 -17.81 27.08 22.66
C ASP A 93 -18.85 26.11 22.06
N ALA A 94 -20.13 26.42 22.26
CA ALA A 94 -21.22 25.59 21.75
C ALA A 94 -21.25 25.59 20.22
N GLU A 95 -20.86 26.70 19.61
CA GLU A 95 -20.80 26.95 18.18
C GLU A 95 -19.59 26.28 17.49
N ARG A 96 -18.61 25.79 18.27
CA ARG A 96 -17.37 25.17 17.79
C ARG A 96 -16.63 26.08 16.81
N THR A 97 -16.54 27.37 17.15
CA THR A 97 -16.00 28.44 16.32
C THR A 97 -14.56 28.12 15.90
N PRO A 98 -14.22 28.22 14.61
CA PRO A 98 -12.86 27.94 14.15
C PRO A 98 -11.90 29.03 14.65
N LEU A 99 -10.90 28.65 15.45
CA LEU A 99 -9.75 29.50 15.77
C LEU A 99 -8.79 29.57 14.60
N VAL A 100 -8.49 28.40 14.03
CA VAL A 100 -7.56 28.24 12.92
C VAL A 100 -8.17 27.26 11.92
N LEU A 101 -8.16 27.65 10.65
CA LEU A 101 -8.53 26.79 9.54
C LEU A 101 -7.34 25.93 9.12
N ASP A 102 -7.64 24.67 8.86
CA ASP A 102 -6.69 23.74 8.25
C ASP A 102 -6.36 24.20 6.82
N TRP A 103 -5.08 24.23 6.45
CA TRP A 103 -4.62 24.60 5.12
C TRP A 103 -5.27 23.79 3.98
N ARG A 104 -5.74 22.58 4.27
CA ARG A 104 -6.39 21.67 3.32
C ARG A 104 -7.83 22.08 3.05
N ALA A 105 -8.46 22.86 3.93
CA ALA A 105 -9.83 23.33 3.76
C ALA A 105 -9.97 24.19 2.50
N GLU A 106 -11.16 24.16 1.88
CA GLU A 106 -11.46 25.00 0.71
C GLU A 106 -11.39 26.50 1.06
N ALA A 107 -11.83 26.86 2.27
CA ALA A 107 -11.77 28.22 2.78
C ALA A 107 -10.33 28.76 2.94
N ALA A 108 -9.32 27.88 3.01
CA ALA A 108 -7.90 28.28 3.06
C ALA A 108 -7.29 28.52 1.68
N ARG A 109 -7.96 28.12 0.57
CA ARG A 109 -7.43 28.28 -0.80
C ARG A 109 -7.02 29.70 -1.17
N PRO A 110 -7.74 30.76 -0.78
CA PRO A 110 -7.33 32.13 -1.07
C PRO A 110 -5.92 32.46 -0.56
N PHE A 111 -5.45 31.82 0.50
CA PHE A 111 -4.08 32.01 1.00
C PHE A 111 -3.03 31.70 -0.07
N TYR A 112 -3.26 30.72 -0.93
CA TYR A 112 -2.31 30.28 -1.95
C TYR A 112 -2.56 30.84 -3.35
N LEU A 113 -3.83 31.11 -3.67
CA LEU A 113 -4.26 31.44 -5.03
C LEU A 113 -4.55 32.93 -5.23
N ALA A 114 -4.85 33.66 -4.16
CA ALA A 114 -5.19 35.06 -4.29
C ALA A 114 -3.96 35.90 -4.67
N THR A 115 -4.21 36.85 -5.55
CA THR A 115 -3.23 37.81 -6.08
C THR A 115 -3.88 39.19 -6.11
N GLY A 116 -3.10 40.27 -6.25
CA GLY A 116 -3.68 41.61 -6.43
C GLY A 116 -4.59 41.77 -7.66
N HIS A 117 -4.51 40.85 -8.64
CA HIS A 117 -5.42 40.83 -9.79
C HIS A 117 -6.68 39.97 -9.54
N VAL A 118 -6.53 38.88 -8.78
CA VAL A 118 -7.61 37.97 -8.40
C VAL A 118 -7.62 37.85 -6.87
N PRO A 119 -8.23 38.82 -6.15
CA PRO A 119 -8.14 38.89 -4.69
C PRO A 119 -8.99 37.85 -3.98
N MET A 120 -9.93 37.19 -4.67
CA MET A 120 -10.83 36.17 -4.09
C MET A 120 -11.61 36.66 -2.85
N GLY A 121 -11.96 37.95 -2.81
CA GLY A 121 -12.66 38.59 -1.71
C GLY A 121 -11.77 38.99 -0.53
N LEU A 122 -10.46 38.76 -0.62
CA LEU A 122 -9.50 39.20 0.38
C LEU A 122 -9.20 40.69 0.22
N ARG A 123 -9.18 41.36 1.37
CA ARG A 123 -8.58 42.67 1.54
C ARG A 123 -7.07 42.55 1.74
N ARG A 124 -6.65 41.64 2.63
CA ARG A 124 -5.26 41.46 3.06
C ARG A 124 -4.95 40.00 3.34
N ARG A 125 -3.70 39.60 3.09
CA ARG A 125 -3.11 38.34 3.53
C ARG A 125 -1.91 38.64 4.42
N ARG A 126 -1.88 38.07 5.62
CA ARG A 126 -0.74 38.16 6.54
C ARG A 126 -0.01 36.83 6.61
N HIS A 127 1.32 36.88 6.54
CA HIS A 127 2.23 35.77 6.83
C HIS A 127 2.79 35.94 8.24
N ILE A 128 2.74 34.87 9.04
CA ILE A 128 3.18 34.84 10.43
C ILE A 128 4.35 33.88 10.56
N THR A 129 5.53 34.42 10.87
CA THR A 129 6.72 33.61 11.14
C THR A 129 6.82 33.36 12.63
N THR A 130 6.99 32.09 13.01
CA THR A 130 7.11 31.66 14.41
C THR A 130 8.37 30.84 14.61
N GLN A 131 8.99 30.98 15.78
CA GLN A 131 10.04 30.10 16.28
C GLN A 131 9.53 29.47 17.57
N GLY A 132 9.17 28.18 17.51
CA GLY A 132 8.34 27.56 18.54
C GLY A 132 7.02 28.33 18.67
N ARG A 133 6.71 28.77 19.89
CA ARG A 133 5.47 29.51 20.23
C ARG A 133 5.61 31.03 20.14
N ARG A 134 6.77 31.53 19.72
CA ARG A 134 7.05 32.97 19.65
C ARG A 134 6.92 33.47 18.22
N VAL A 135 6.14 34.52 18.01
CA VAL A 135 6.09 35.27 16.75
C VAL A 135 7.42 35.99 16.57
N THR A 136 8.01 35.91 15.38
CA THR A 136 9.31 36.51 15.06
C THR A 136 9.23 37.54 13.95
N ALA A 137 8.28 37.38 13.02
CA ALA A 137 8.05 38.34 11.95
C ALA A 137 6.59 38.27 11.47
N LEU A 138 6.09 39.41 11.02
CA LEU A 138 4.81 39.56 10.31
C LEU A 138 5.10 40.18 8.95
N HIS A 139 4.32 39.79 7.95
CA HIS A 139 4.38 40.38 6.62
C HIS A 139 2.97 40.43 6.02
N ASP A 140 2.56 41.62 5.58
CA ASP A 140 1.21 41.87 5.07
C ASP A 140 1.25 42.13 3.56
N GLU A 141 0.46 41.36 2.83
CA GLU A 141 0.17 41.58 1.42
C GLU A 141 -1.21 42.20 1.27
N ILE A 142 -1.27 43.40 0.71
CA ILE A 142 -2.52 44.08 0.37
C ILE A 142 -3.01 43.54 -0.97
N LEU A 143 -4.20 42.93 -0.96
CA LEU A 143 -4.82 42.36 -2.17
C LEU A 143 -5.91 43.26 -2.74
N ASP A 144 -6.57 44.05 -1.89
CA ASP A 144 -7.50 45.10 -2.30
C ASP A 144 -6.75 46.44 -2.40
N LEU A 145 -6.55 46.93 -3.62
CA LEU A 145 -5.85 48.19 -3.88
C LEU A 145 -6.58 49.42 -3.33
N SER A 146 -7.85 49.30 -2.99
CA SER A 146 -8.61 50.37 -2.32
C SER A 146 -8.35 50.43 -0.81
N ASP A 147 -7.66 49.43 -0.23
CA ASP A 147 -7.30 49.41 1.18
C ASP A 147 -6.26 50.49 1.49
N THR A 148 -6.69 51.47 2.28
CA THR A 148 -5.84 52.57 2.75
C THR A 148 -5.18 52.28 4.11
N GLU A 149 -5.57 51.22 4.81
CA GLU A 149 -4.99 50.89 6.10
C GLU A 149 -3.55 50.40 5.95
N ARG A 150 -2.67 50.87 6.84
CA ARG A 150 -1.25 50.49 6.87
C ARG A 150 -0.87 50.03 8.27
N THR A 151 -0.45 48.78 8.39
CA THR A 151 -0.02 48.13 9.64
C THR A 151 1.48 48.33 9.88
N GLY A 152 2.24 48.66 8.83
CA GLY A 152 3.69 48.80 8.86
C GLY A 152 4.44 47.51 8.54
N TYR A 153 3.73 46.48 8.06
CA TYR A 153 4.28 45.17 7.67
C TYR A 153 4.19 44.90 6.15
N GLU A 154 3.77 45.90 5.36
CA GLU A 154 3.57 45.81 3.91
C GLU A 154 4.85 45.99 3.06
N GLY A 155 6.04 45.82 3.64
CA GLY A 155 7.32 46.05 2.97
C GLY A 155 7.47 45.26 1.67
N ALA A 156 8.25 45.79 0.72
CA ALA A 156 8.26 45.45 -0.72
C ALA A 156 8.76 44.05 -1.11
N ASP A 157 8.86 43.10 -0.18
CA ASP A 157 9.63 41.88 -0.32
C ASP A 157 8.76 40.66 -0.01
N ALA A 158 7.66 40.47 -0.76
CA ALA A 158 6.95 39.19 -0.80
C ALA A 158 7.91 38.03 -1.14
N ASP A 159 8.91 38.32 -1.97
CA ASP A 159 10.03 37.43 -2.26
C ASP A 159 10.90 37.15 -1.02
N ALA A 160 11.04 38.05 -0.04
CA ALA A 160 11.84 37.77 1.16
C ALA A 160 11.18 36.77 2.10
N VAL A 161 9.85 36.68 2.16
CA VAL A 161 9.18 35.61 2.93
C VAL A 161 9.44 34.26 2.28
N LEU A 162 9.37 34.18 0.96
CA LEU A 162 9.71 32.98 0.20
C LEU A 162 11.20 32.63 0.33
N LEU A 163 12.10 33.60 0.18
CA LEU A 163 13.56 33.42 0.28
C LEU A 163 13.98 33.01 1.70
N ALA A 164 13.43 33.65 2.74
CA ALA A 164 13.69 33.26 4.13
C ALA A 164 13.21 31.83 4.44
N ALA A 165 12.06 31.44 3.88
CA ALA A 165 11.57 30.08 4.00
C ALA A 165 12.41 29.06 3.19
N LEU A 166 12.95 29.47 2.03
CA LEU A 166 13.87 28.65 1.23
C LEU A 166 15.23 28.43 1.94
N ASP A 167 15.76 29.46 2.62
CA ASP A 167 17.03 29.34 3.37
C ASP A 167 16.91 28.50 4.64
N ALA A 168 15.74 28.52 5.29
CA ALA A 168 15.45 27.66 6.45
C ALA A 168 15.44 26.16 6.10
N ALA A 169 15.30 25.80 4.81
CA ALA A 169 15.18 24.42 4.33
C ALA A 169 16.48 23.59 4.37
N ARG A 170 17.62 24.13 4.84
CA ARG A 170 18.96 23.51 4.73
C ARG A 170 19.42 22.62 5.89
N THR A 171 18.54 22.25 6.82
CA THR A 171 18.87 21.18 7.79
C THR A 171 18.59 19.85 7.09
N GLY A 172 19.48 18.84 7.09
CA GLY A 172 19.42 17.64 6.25
C GLY A 172 18.21 16.66 6.37
N ARG A 173 17.00 17.15 6.67
CA ARG A 173 15.68 16.49 6.63
C ARG A 173 14.72 17.30 5.77
N MET A 174 13.68 16.67 5.21
CA MET A 174 12.66 17.40 4.46
C MET A 174 11.72 18.12 5.43
N HIS A 175 11.49 19.41 5.21
CA HIS A 175 10.47 20.18 5.94
C HIS A 175 9.18 20.26 5.14
N ASP A 176 8.06 20.49 5.83
CA ASP A 176 6.82 20.83 5.16
C ASP A 176 6.94 22.17 4.42
N ILE A 177 6.22 22.30 3.31
CA ILE A 177 6.22 23.49 2.45
C ILE A 177 4.90 24.25 2.57
N VAL A 178 4.05 23.94 3.57
CA VAL A 178 2.67 24.43 3.67
C VAL A 178 2.60 25.96 3.60
N ARG A 179 3.60 26.66 4.12
CA ARG A 179 3.69 28.14 4.10
C ARG A 179 4.02 28.72 2.73
N THR A 180 4.66 27.94 1.85
CA THR A 180 5.26 28.39 0.59
C THR A 180 4.68 27.69 -0.63
N ILE A 181 3.58 26.95 -0.47
CA ILE A 181 2.88 26.29 -1.60
C ILE A 181 2.54 27.35 -2.65
N GLN A 182 3.04 27.12 -3.86
CA GLN A 182 2.78 27.99 -5.01
C GLN A 182 1.51 27.55 -5.74
N ALA A 183 0.93 28.43 -6.56
CA ALA A 183 -0.32 28.16 -7.28
C ALA A 183 -0.28 26.89 -8.16
N ASP A 184 0.82 26.64 -8.88
CA ASP A 184 0.97 25.42 -9.68
C ASP A 184 1.10 24.16 -8.81
N GLN A 185 1.74 24.28 -7.63
CA GLN A 185 1.83 23.20 -6.67
C GLN A 185 0.46 22.90 -6.04
N ASP A 186 -0.32 23.92 -5.68
CA ASP A 186 -1.69 23.78 -5.17
C ASP A 186 -2.58 23.07 -6.20
N ARG A 187 -2.47 23.42 -7.49
CA ARG A 187 -3.19 22.73 -8.57
C ARG A 187 -2.87 21.24 -8.62
N ILE A 188 -1.59 20.86 -8.46
CA ILE A 188 -1.17 19.46 -8.42
C ILE A 188 -1.71 18.77 -7.16
N ILE A 189 -1.54 19.40 -5.99
CA ILE A 189 -1.97 18.90 -4.68
C ILE A 189 -3.47 18.61 -4.69
N ARG A 190 -4.28 19.55 -5.18
CA ARG A 190 -5.75 19.46 -5.17
C ARG A 190 -6.36 18.83 -6.42
N SER A 191 -5.55 18.31 -7.34
CA SER A 191 -6.10 17.65 -8.53
C SER A 191 -6.95 16.41 -8.15
N PRO A 192 -7.95 16.01 -8.95
CA PRO A 192 -8.84 14.90 -8.62
C PRO A 192 -8.10 13.62 -8.23
N HIS A 193 -8.67 12.82 -7.33
CA HIS A 193 -8.05 11.60 -6.83
C HIS A 193 -8.12 10.42 -7.83
N GLN A 194 -9.01 10.51 -8.83
CA GLN A 194 -9.24 9.43 -9.80
C GLN A 194 -8.21 9.48 -10.94
N GLY A 195 -7.65 8.32 -11.29
CA GLY A 195 -6.73 8.15 -12.40
C GLY A 195 -5.25 8.25 -12.00
N VAL A 196 -4.39 8.39 -13.01
CA VAL A 196 -2.93 8.48 -12.85
C VAL A 196 -2.50 9.93 -13.07
N LEU A 197 -1.79 10.49 -12.10
CA LEU A 197 -1.16 11.82 -12.20
C LEU A 197 0.35 11.66 -12.27
N VAL A 198 0.96 12.14 -13.34
CA VAL A 198 2.41 12.20 -13.49
C VAL A 198 2.86 13.63 -13.22
N VAL A 199 3.77 13.80 -12.26
CA VAL A 199 4.36 15.10 -11.92
C VAL A 199 5.82 15.11 -12.36
N GLU A 200 6.06 15.73 -13.51
CA GLU A 200 7.40 15.92 -14.06
C GLU A 200 7.90 17.34 -13.81
N GLY A 201 9.20 17.48 -13.54
CA GLY A 201 9.81 18.78 -13.32
C GLY A 201 11.31 18.66 -13.04
N GLY A 202 12.03 19.78 -13.17
CA GLY A 202 13.48 19.82 -12.98
C GLY A 202 13.94 19.48 -11.55
N PRO A 203 15.24 19.22 -11.35
CA PRO A 203 15.82 19.13 -10.00
C PRO A 203 15.48 20.38 -9.16
N GLY A 204 15.18 20.18 -7.87
CA GLY A 204 14.91 21.30 -6.95
C GLY A 204 13.51 21.91 -7.00
N THR A 205 12.61 21.49 -7.92
CA THR A 205 11.25 22.06 -8.02
C THR A 205 10.25 21.58 -6.95
N GLY A 206 10.73 20.87 -5.91
CA GLY A 206 9.88 20.46 -4.78
C GLY A 206 8.91 19.29 -5.06
N LYS A 207 9.08 18.54 -6.15
CA LYS A 207 8.16 17.43 -6.54
C LYS A 207 7.80 16.48 -5.41
N THR A 208 8.79 16.04 -4.64
CA THR A 208 8.56 15.12 -3.51
C THR A 208 7.70 15.78 -2.43
N ALA A 209 7.98 17.03 -2.08
CA ALA A 209 7.16 17.77 -1.13
C ALA A 209 5.73 17.92 -1.65
N VAL A 210 5.55 18.31 -2.92
CA VAL A 210 4.23 18.40 -3.57
C VAL A 210 3.48 17.07 -3.52
N ALA A 211 4.15 15.94 -3.78
CA ALA A 211 3.54 14.61 -3.71
C ALA A 211 3.10 14.23 -2.28
N LEU A 212 3.89 14.56 -1.26
CA LEU A 212 3.54 14.33 0.13
C LEU A 212 2.37 15.21 0.59
N HIS A 213 2.37 16.48 0.21
CA HIS A 213 1.27 17.39 0.53
C HIS A 213 0.00 16.99 -0.21
N ARG A 214 0.11 16.46 -1.44
CA ARG A 214 -1.00 15.83 -2.15
C ARG A 214 -1.57 14.65 -1.37
N ALA A 215 -0.73 13.75 -0.87
CA ALA A 215 -1.19 12.62 -0.06
C ALA A 215 -1.95 13.11 1.19
N ALA A 216 -1.41 14.10 1.91
CA ALA A 216 -2.07 14.70 3.07
C ALA A 216 -3.39 15.41 2.73
N TYR A 217 -3.46 16.10 1.59
CA TYR A 217 -4.71 16.70 1.10
C TYR A 217 -5.75 15.63 0.77
N LEU A 218 -5.35 14.53 0.09
CA LEU A 218 -6.27 13.45 -0.25
C LEU A 218 -6.79 12.74 1.00
N LEU A 219 -5.94 12.47 1.99
CA LEU A 219 -6.34 11.89 3.27
C LEU A 219 -7.36 12.76 4.01
N TYR A 220 -7.22 14.08 3.94
CA TYR A 220 -8.20 15.02 4.47
C TYR A 220 -9.50 15.04 3.66
N ALA A 221 -9.40 15.30 2.35
CA ALA A 221 -10.54 15.53 1.46
C ALA A 221 -11.35 14.25 1.17
N GLN A 222 -10.71 13.08 1.26
CA GLN A 222 -11.29 11.77 0.99
C GLN A 222 -11.19 10.84 2.21
N ARG A 223 -11.25 11.41 3.43
CA ARG A 223 -11.07 10.67 4.70
C ARG A 223 -11.91 9.40 4.80
N GLU A 224 -13.16 9.44 4.37
CA GLU A 224 -14.08 8.30 4.45
C GLU A 224 -13.68 7.15 3.52
N LEU A 225 -13.15 7.49 2.35
CA LEU A 225 -12.72 6.53 1.34
C LEU A 225 -11.34 5.95 1.66
N LEU A 226 -10.40 6.80 2.10
CA LEU A 226 -9.01 6.41 2.35
C LEU A 226 -8.78 5.81 3.74
N ALA A 227 -9.62 6.10 4.73
CA ALA A 227 -9.54 5.44 6.05
C ALA A 227 -9.61 3.90 5.93
N LYS A 228 -10.25 3.36 4.89
CA LYS A 228 -10.38 1.91 4.66
C LYS A 228 -9.31 1.32 3.74
N ARG A 229 -8.56 2.15 3.01
CA ARG A 229 -7.67 1.70 1.92
C ARG A 229 -6.20 2.06 2.15
N GLY A 230 -5.91 3.02 3.03
CA GLY A 230 -4.56 3.52 3.30
C GLY A 230 -3.93 4.22 2.09
N VAL A 231 -2.74 4.78 2.30
CA VAL A 231 -1.90 5.35 1.23
C VAL A 231 -0.55 4.66 1.27
N LEU A 232 -0.11 4.08 0.14
CA LEU A 232 1.23 3.50 -0.01
C LEU A 232 2.15 4.48 -0.75
N ILE A 233 3.26 4.85 -0.12
CA ILE A 233 4.33 5.62 -0.74
C ILE A 233 5.53 4.72 -0.93
N VAL A 234 5.88 4.51 -2.19
CA VAL A 234 7.07 3.73 -2.56
C VAL A 234 8.23 4.66 -2.84
N GLY A 235 9.27 4.59 -2.00
CA GLY A 235 10.50 5.35 -2.14
C GLY A 235 11.66 4.48 -2.64
N PRO A 236 12.72 5.06 -3.22
CA PRO A 236 13.82 4.29 -3.80
C PRO A 236 14.61 3.47 -2.79
N ASN A 237 14.70 3.91 -1.53
CA ASN A 237 15.42 3.21 -0.47
C ASN A 237 14.98 3.67 0.94
N PRO A 238 15.30 2.91 2.00
CA PRO A 238 14.94 3.26 3.37
C PRO A 238 15.49 4.60 3.87
N ALA A 239 16.67 5.05 3.40
CA ALA A 239 17.25 6.33 3.81
C ALA A 239 16.42 7.52 3.28
N PHE A 240 15.96 7.44 2.02
CA PHE A 240 15.02 8.39 1.45
C PHE A 240 13.69 8.39 2.19
N LEU A 241 13.17 7.20 2.53
CA LEU A 241 11.93 7.09 3.30
C LEU A 241 12.06 7.69 4.70
N GLY A 242 13.21 7.50 5.36
CA GLY A 242 13.52 8.18 6.61
C GLY A 242 13.61 9.70 6.46
N TYR A 243 14.16 10.18 5.34
CA TYR A 243 14.24 11.61 5.02
C TYR A 243 12.86 12.28 4.84
N ILE A 244 11.88 11.56 4.29
CA ILE A 244 10.50 12.07 4.09
C ILE A 244 9.52 11.69 5.20
N GLY A 245 9.88 10.72 6.05
CA GLY A 245 8.96 10.08 7.00
C GLY A 245 8.45 11.01 8.09
N GLU A 246 9.09 12.17 8.29
CA GLU A 246 8.67 13.16 9.29
C GLU A 246 7.65 14.18 8.73
N VAL A 247 7.53 14.30 7.41
CA VAL A 247 6.68 15.32 6.77
C VAL A 247 5.20 15.01 6.94
N LEU A 248 4.76 13.78 6.69
CA LEU A 248 3.35 13.41 6.80
C LEU A 248 2.83 13.38 8.23
N PRO A 249 3.57 12.82 9.21
CA PRO A 249 3.24 12.98 10.61
C PRO A 249 3.11 14.45 10.99
N ALA A 250 4.06 15.32 10.60
CA ALA A 250 4.00 16.77 10.83
C ALA A 250 2.78 17.49 10.21
N LEU A 251 2.08 16.84 9.28
CA LEU A 251 0.84 17.29 8.66
C LEU A 251 -0.41 16.67 9.31
N GLY A 252 -0.24 15.92 10.40
CA GLY A 252 -1.31 15.27 11.14
C GLY A 252 -1.80 13.96 10.55
N GLU A 253 -1.01 13.30 9.68
CA GLU A 253 -1.43 12.10 8.96
C GLU A 253 -0.72 10.83 9.43
N THR A 254 -1.50 9.84 9.85
CA THR A 254 -1.03 8.54 10.37
C THR A 254 -1.36 7.35 9.45
N GLY A 255 -2.21 7.54 8.43
CA GLY A 255 -2.71 6.48 7.55
C GLY A 255 -1.82 6.12 6.35
N VAL A 256 -0.50 6.29 6.47
CA VAL A 256 0.44 6.13 5.35
C VAL A 256 1.43 5.00 5.62
N LEU A 257 1.56 4.12 4.63
CA LEU A 257 2.57 3.07 4.59
C LEU A 257 3.73 3.53 3.70
N LEU A 258 4.94 3.47 4.25
CA LEU A 258 6.17 3.73 3.51
C LEU A 258 6.84 2.40 3.21
N ALA A 259 7.14 2.14 1.94
CA ALA A 259 7.84 0.93 1.53
C ALA A 259 8.94 1.26 0.50
N SER A 260 10.05 0.52 0.53
CA SER A 260 10.97 0.50 -0.60
C SER A 260 10.65 -0.69 -1.51
N PRO A 261 11.15 -0.74 -2.76
CA PRO A 261 11.01 -1.92 -3.61
C PRO A 261 11.42 -3.23 -2.93
N GLY A 262 12.39 -3.18 -2.01
CA GLY A 262 12.83 -4.35 -1.25
C GLY A 262 11.91 -4.76 -0.09
N ASP A 263 10.92 -3.96 0.27
CA ASP A 263 9.96 -4.19 1.36
C ASP A 263 8.52 -4.43 0.85
N LEU A 264 8.32 -4.51 -0.47
CA LEU A 264 6.97 -4.65 -1.07
C LEU A 264 6.33 -6.02 -0.83
N TYR A 265 7.14 -7.07 -0.64
CA TYR A 265 6.64 -8.40 -0.32
C TYR A 265 6.53 -8.57 1.20
N PRO A 266 5.33 -8.87 1.75
CA PRO A 266 5.13 -8.96 3.19
C PRO A 266 6.07 -9.98 3.87
N GLY A 267 6.67 -9.57 4.99
CA GLY A 267 7.54 -10.45 5.79
C GLY A 267 8.95 -10.66 5.23
N LEU A 268 9.28 -10.09 4.06
CA LEU A 268 10.60 -10.19 3.45
C LEU A 268 11.21 -8.81 3.25
N ARG A 269 12.51 -8.72 3.53
CA ARG A 269 13.30 -7.51 3.28
C ARG A 269 14.50 -7.84 2.42
N ALA A 270 14.48 -7.40 1.17
CA ALA A 270 15.59 -7.61 0.25
C ALA A 270 16.80 -6.74 0.65
N THR A 271 17.94 -7.39 0.87
CA THR A 271 19.22 -6.72 1.18
C THR A 271 20.24 -6.82 0.03
N GLY A 272 20.02 -7.75 -0.90
CA GLY A 272 20.84 -7.92 -2.09
C GLY A 272 20.57 -6.83 -3.13
N THR A 273 21.61 -6.44 -3.87
CA THR A 273 21.49 -5.52 -5.01
C THR A 273 21.88 -6.26 -6.29
N ASP A 274 20.98 -6.29 -7.26
CA ASP A 274 21.26 -6.85 -8.58
C ASP A 274 22.24 -5.98 -9.36
N ARG A 275 23.07 -6.62 -10.20
CA ARG A 275 23.85 -5.89 -11.22
C ARG A 275 22.90 -5.15 -12.17
N PRO A 276 23.26 -3.97 -12.70
CA PRO A 276 22.36 -3.16 -13.54
C PRO A 276 21.70 -3.93 -14.69
N GLY A 277 22.46 -4.79 -15.37
CA GLY A 277 21.92 -5.65 -16.44
C GLY A 277 20.90 -6.67 -15.95
N ALA A 278 21.15 -7.30 -14.80
CA ALA A 278 20.21 -8.26 -14.20
C ALA A 278 18.92 -7.56 -13.74
N ALA A 279 19.04 -6.41 -13.07
CA ALA A 279 17.88 -5.59 -12.67
C ALA A 279 17.05 -5.17 -13.89
N ALA A 280 17.69 -4.77 -14.99
CA ALA A 280 17.02 -4.37 -16.23
C ALA A 280 16.28 -5.54 -16.90
N VAL A 281 16.79 -6.77 -16.82
CA VAL A 281 16.10 -7.95 -17.36
C VAL A 281 14.95 -8.37 -16.44
N LYS A 282 15.19 -8.46 -15.12
CA LYS A 282 14.19 -8.85 -14.12
C LYS A 282 13.03 -7.86 -14.01
N GLY A 283 13.28 -6.56 -14.23
CA GLY A 283 12.26 -5.51 -14.16
C GLY A 283 11.38 -5.36 -15.41
N ARG A 284 11.57 -6.16 -16.46
CA ARG A 284 10.74 -6.12 -17.67
C ARG A 284 9.45 -6.93 -17.48
N ALA A 285 8.38 -6.49 -18.13
CA ALA A 285 7.11 -7.23 -18.17
C ALA A 285 7.28 -8.68 -18.69
N ALA A 286 8.20 -8.90 -19.64
CA ALA A 286 8.51 -10.23 -20.17
C ALA A 286 9.00 -11.23 -19.11
N MET A 287 9.52 -10.77 -17.96
CA MET A 287 9.90 -11.66 -16.87
C MET A 287 8.68 -12.39 -16.28
N ALA A 288 7.49 -11.79 -16.33
CA ALA A 288 6.25 -12.47 -15.92
C ALA A 288 5.96 -13.69 -16.80
N ASP A 289 6.18 -13.59 -18.11
CA ASP A 289 6.01 -14.71 -19.05
C ASP A 289 7.05 -15.80 -18.81
N VAL A 290 8.29 -15.42 -18.48
CA VAL A 290 9.34 -16.37 -18.10
C VAL A 290 8.93 -17.13 -16.84
N LEU A 291 8.51 -16.43 -15.78
CA LEU A 291 8.06 -17.07 -14.54
C LEU A 291 6.84 -17.96 -14.77
N ALA A 292 5.88 -17.55 -15.61
CA ALA A 292 4.74 -18.38 -15.96
C ALA A 292 5.15 -19.69 -16.66
N ARG A 293 6.15 -19.64 -17.55
CA ARG A 293 6.71 -20.84 -18.19
C ARG A 293 7.43 -21.73 -17.18
N VAL A 294 8.22 -21.15 -16.27
CA VAL A 294 8.92 -21.89 -15.22
C VAL A 294 7.94 -22.58 -14.28
N VAL A 295 6.82 -21.95 -13.92
CA VAL A 295 5.73 -22.61 -13.17
C VAL A 295 5.12 -23.74 -13.99
N ALA A 296 4.84 -23.53 -15.28
CA ALA A 296 4.27 -24.56 -16.14
C ALA A 296 5.21 -25.76 -16.36
N ASP A 297 6.52 -25.55 -16.29
CA ASP A 297 7.55 -26.59 -16.38
C ASP A 297 7.52 -27.54 -15.18
N ARG A 298 7.05 -27.07 -14.02
CA ARG A 298 6.82 -27.91 -12.83
C ARG A 298 5.61 -28.85 -12.98
N GLN A 299 4.86 -28.76 -14.06
CA GLN A 299 3.72 -29.64 -14.38
C GLN A 299 4.21 -30.71 -15.36
N THR A 300 5.01 -31.62 -14.83
CA THR A 300 5.78 -32.61 -15.61
C THR A 300 4.88 -33.75 -16.08
N LEU A 301 5.42 -34.56 -16.98
CA LEU A 301 4.80 -35.80 -17.43
C LEU A 301 5.78 -36.95 -17.16
N PRO A 302 5.30 -38.19 -17.07
CA PRO A 302 6.18 -39.35 -17.06
C PRO A 302 7.11 -39.35 -18.29
N GLU A 303 8.41 -39.43 -18.03
CA GLU A 303 9.47 -39.51 -19.06
C GLU A 303 10.24 -40.82 -19.02
N ALA A 304 10.18 -41.56 -17.91
CA ALA A 304 10.82 -42.86 -17.74
C ALA A 304 9.93 -44.00 -18.24
N VAL A 305 10.57 -45.03 -18.79
CA VAL A 305 9.93 -46.31 -19.11
C VAL A 305 10.16 -47.26 -17.92
N PRO A 306 9.12 -47.98 -17.45
CA PRO A 306 9.22 -48.92 -16.33
C PRO A 306 10.36 -49.95 -16.47
N ALA A 307 11.05 -50.27 -15.38
CA ALA A 307 12.25 -51.14 -15.40
C ALA A 307 11.97 -52.61 -15.77
N GLY A 308 10.70 -53.03 -15.76
CA GLY A 308 10.26 -54.39 -16.08
C GLY A 308 10.14 -54.73 -17.57
N SER A 309 10.37 -53.78 -18.49
CA SER A 309 10.26 -54.02 -19.94
C SER A 309 11.57 -54.52 -20.56
N GLY A 310 11.93 -55.77 -20.27
CA GLY A 310 13.10 -56.45 -20.85
C GLY A 310 12.79 -57.29 -22.09
N GLU A 311 13.39 -56.90 -23.22
CA GLU A 311 13.79 -57.64 -24.43
C GLU A 311 12.82 -58.48 -25.29
N ASP A 312 11.63 -58.89 -24.84
CA ASP A 312 10.77 -59.82 -25.63
C ASP A 312 9.37 -59.30 -26.04
N SER A 313 9.15 -57.98 -26.01
CA SER A 313 7.88 -57.37 -26.47
C SER A 313 8.12 -56.47 -27.68
N ALA A 314 7.48 -56.78 -28.81
CA ALA A 314 7.54 -56.00 -30.06
C ALA A 314 6.83 -54.62 -29.96
N VAL A 315 6.42 -54.20 -28.76
CA VAL A 315 5.73 -52.95 -28.46
C VAL A 315 6.64 -52.12 -27.56
N VAL A 316 7.06 -50.94 -28.03
CA VAL A 316 7.77 -49.96 -27.20
C VAL A 316 6.80 -49.51 -26.11
N PRO A 317 7.11 -49.69 -24.81
CA PRO A 317 6.19 -49.28 -23.75
C PRO A 317 6.07 -47.76 -23.73
N GLU A 318 4.87 -47.25 -23.48
CA GLU A 318 4.68 -45.83 -23.22
C GLU A 318 5.39 -45.45 -21.90
N PRO A 319 6.01 -44.27 -21.81
CA PRO A 319 6.54 -43.77 -20.54
C PRO A 319 5.45 -43.74 -19.48
N ALA A 320 5.73 -44.32 -18.32
CA ALA A 320 4.79 -44.46 -17.23
C ALA A 320 5.52 -44.44 -15.89
N LEU A 321 4.83 -43.93 -14.87
CA LEU A 321 5.29 -44.00 -13.49
C LEU A 321 4.68 -45.25 -12.83
N GLU A 322 5.53 -46.13 -12.31
CA GLU A 322 5.13 -47.26 -11.47
C GLU A 322 4.76 -46.77 -10.08
N ILE A 323 3.57 -47.15 -9.60
CA ILE A 323 3.04 -46.80 -8.29
C ILE A 323 2.70 -48.11 -7.58
N ASP A 324 3.46 -48.46 -6.55
CA ASP A 324 3.18 -49.66 -5.77
C ASP A 324 1.98 -49.41 -4.84
N HIS A 325 0.93 -50.23 -4.98
CA HIS A 325 -0.24 -50.18 -4.12
C HIS A 325 -0.33 -51.44 -3.25
N ASP A 326 -0.49 -51.25 -1.94
CA ASP A 326 -0.46 -52.32 -0.93
C ASP A 326 -1.44 -53.46 -1.25
N ASP A 327 -2.69 -53.13 -1.61
CA ASP A 327 -3.73 -54.12 -1.87
C ASP A 327 -3.85 -54.58 -3.34
N TYR A 328 -3.33 -53.80 -4.29
CA TYR A 328 -3.65 -53.95 -5.73
C TYR A 328 -2.43 -54.19 -6.63
N GLY A 329 -1.24 -54.23 -6.04
CA GLY A 329 0.02 -54.35 -6.75
C GLY A 329 0.39 -53.07 -7.50
N THR A 330 1.28 -53.18 -8.49
CA THR A 330 1.78 -52.02 -9.22
C THR A 330 0.72 -51.46 -10.19
N LEU A 331 0.40 -50.19 -10.00
CA LEU A 331 -0.40 -49.35 -10.89
C LEU A 331 0.53 -48.56 -11.82
N LEU A 332 0.05 -48.23 -13.02
CA LEU A 332 0.83 -47.52 -14.02
C LEU A 332 0.14 -46.22 -14.39
N LEU A 333 0.76 -45.09 -14.03
CA LEU A 333 0.34 -43.78 -14.51
C LEU A 333 1.11 -43.45 -15.79
N ASP A 334 0.50 -43.74 -16.94
CA ASP A 334 1.11 -43.47 -18.24
C ASP A 334 1.09 -41.98 -18.62
N ARG A 335 1.87 -41.65 -19.66
CA ARG A 335 1.96 -40.29 -20.19
C ARG A 335 0.63 -39.74 -20.69
N THR A 336 -0.24 -40.58 -21.23
CA THR A 336 -1.53 -40.19 -21.81
C THR A 336 -2.51 -39.78 -20.71
N MET A 337 -2.61 -40.58 -19.64
CA MET A 337 -3.37 -40.28 -18.43
C MET A 337 -2.87 -38.99 -17.76
N ALA A 338 -1.56 -38.87 -17.54
CA ALA A 338 -0.98 -37.67 -16.95
C ALA A 338 -1.22 -36.41 -17.81
N HIS A 339 -1.17 -36.54 -19.14
CA HIS A 339 -1.46 -35.43 -20.06
C HIS A 339 -2.92 -35.00 -19.97
N ALA A 340 -3.86 -35.93 -19.97
CA ALA A 340 -5.29 -35.64 -19.85
C ALA A 340 -5.61 -34.97 -18.49
N ALA A 341 -5.02 -35.47 -17.40
CA ALA A 341 -5.16 -34.88 -16.07
C ALA A 341 -4.59 -33.45 -16.04
N ARG A 342 -3.42 -33.22 -16.64
CA ARG A 342 -2.78 -31.90 -16.72
C ARG A 342 -3.61 -30.90 -17.52
N ASP A 343 -4.12 -31.30 -18.69
CA ASP A 343 -4.94 -30.44 -19.54
C ASP A 343 -6.25 -30.07 -18.85
N ARG A 344 -6.87 -31.02 -18.15
CA ARG A 344 -8.06 -30.77 -17.34
C ARG A 344 -7.78 -29.75 -16.25
N ALA A 345 -6.68 -29.90 -15.50
CA ALA A 345 -6.28 -28.93 -14.47
C ALA A 345 -6.00 -27.54 -15.07
N ARG A 346 -5.28 -27.45 -16.20
CA ARG A 346 -5.00 -26.19 -16.92
C ARG A 346 -6.26 -25.51 -17.44
N SER A 347 -7.25 -26.28 -17.88
CA SER A 347 -8.52 -25.75 -18.40
C SER A 347 -9.32 -24.95 -17.36
N THR A 348 -9.06 -25.15 -16.07
CA THR A 348 -9.71 -24.38 -14.98
C THR A 348 -9.26 -22.92 -14.93
N ALA A 349 -8.11 -22.59 -15.56
CA ALA A 349 -7.45 -21.29 -15.48
C ALA A 349 -7.15 -20.81 -14.04
N LEU A 350 -7.10 -21.74 -13.08
CA LEU A 350 -6.71 -21.45 -11.70
C LEU A 350 -5.18 -21.39 -11.55
N PRO A 351 -4.66 -20.67 -10.54
CA PRO A 351 -3.25 -20.72 -10.15
C PRO A 351 -2.77 -22.14 -9.83
N HIS A 352 -1.47 -22.42 -10.00
CA HIS A 352 -0.85 -23.76 -9.91
C HIS A 352 -1.32 -24.60 -8.71
N ASN A 353 -1.19 -24.09 -7.48
CA ASN A 353 -1.58 -24.83 -6.27
C ASN A 353 -3.11 -25.01 -6.17
N LEU A 354 -3.90 -24.05 -6.67
CA LEU A 354 -5.37 -24.15 -6.68
C LEU A 354 -5.90 -25.10 -7.76
N ALA A 355 -5.12 -25.32 -8.82
CA ALA A 355 -5.41 -26.30 -9.86
C ALA A 355 -5.00 -27.74 -9.47
N ARG A 356 -4.08 -27.90 -8.52
CA ARG A 356 -3.56 -29.21 -8.07
C ARG A 356 -4.64 -30.22 -7.67
N PRO A 357 -5.71 -29.86 -6.90
CA PRO A 357 -6.77 -30.81 -6.59
C PRO A 357 -7.47 -31.38 -7.83
N TYR A 358 -7.65 -30.58 -8.90
CA TYR A 358 -8.27 -31.04 -10.14
C TYR A 358 -7.37 -32.03 -10.90
N PHE A 359 -6.06 -31.80 -10.87
CA PHE A 359 -5.08 -32.76 -11.40
C PHE A 359 -5.12 -34.07 -10.60
N ALA A 360 -5.06 -33.98 -9.27
CA ALA A 360 -5.09 -35.13 -8.37
C ALA A 360 -6.36 -35.98 -8.57
N PHE A 361 -7.54 -35.35 -8.63
CA PHE A 361 -8.78 -36.07 -8.91
C PHE A 361 -8.76 -36.79 -10.26
N ALA A 362 -8.25 -36.13 -11.32
CA ALA A 362 -8.18 -36.74 -12.63
C ALA A 362 -7.20 -37.93 -12.69
N VAL A 363 -6.10 -37.88 -11.94
CA VAL A 363 -5.17 -39.01 -11.79
C VAL A 363 -5.82 -40.16 -11.03
N ILE A 364 -6.47 -39.86 -9.90
CA ILE A 364 -7.17 -40.88 -9.09
C ILE A 364 -8.28 -41.55 -9.92
N ASP A 365 -9.08 -40.77 -10.65
CA ASP A 365 -10.13 -41.29 -11.53
C ASP A 365 -9.54 -42.24 -12.59
N ALA A 366 -8.43 -41.85 -13.24
CA ALA A 366 -7.76 -42.67 -14.26
C ALA A 366 -7.18 -43.98 -13.68
N LEU A 367 -6.54 -43.92 -12.52
CA LEU A 367 -6.02 -45.11 -11.84
C LEU A 367 -7.16 -46.03 -11.34
N THR A 368 -8.28 -45.44 -10.92
CA THR A 368 -9.48 -46.18 -10.52
C THR A 368 -10.09 -46.91 -11.71
N GLU A 369 -10.19 -46.26 -12.87
CA GLU A 369 -10.66 -46.87 -14.12
C GLU A 369 -9.74 -48.01 -14.57
N GLN A 370 -8.42 -47.80 -14.53
CA GLN A 370 -7.43 -48.84 -14.81
C GLN A 370 -7.62 -50.07 -13.91
N LEU A 371 -7.85 -49.88 -12.61
CA LEU A 371 -8.05 -50.96 -11.66
C LEU A 371 -9.41 -51.66 -11.86
N ALA A 372 -10.47 -50.89 -12.12
CA ALA A 372 -11.80 -51.42 -12.38
C ALA A 372 -11.82 -52.27 -13.65
N ASP A 373 -11.11 -51.87 -14.71
CA ASP A 373 -10.97 -52.65 -15.93
C ASP A 373 -10.16 -53.93 -15.69
N ARG A 374 -9.10 -53.85 -14.88
CA ARG A 374 -8.26 -55.02 -14.55
C ARG A 374 -8.98 -56.06 -13.69
N LEU A 375 -9.69 -55.63 -12.64
CA LEU A 375 -10.36 -56.53 -11.69
C LEU A 375 -11.74 -56.98 -12.17
N GLY A 376 -12.43 -56.12 -12.90
CA GLY A 376 -13.81 -56.33 -13.33
C GLY A 376 -13.96 -56.96 -14.71
N ALA A 377 -12.86 -57.21 -15.44
CA ALA A 377 -12.90 -57.89 -16.72
C ALA A 377 -13.55 -59.28 -16.61
N ASP A 378 -14.63 -59.50 -17.37
CA ASP A 378 -15.24 -60.82 -17.48
C ASP A 378 -14.33 -61.75 -18.30
N PRO A 379 -13.87 -62.89 -17.74
CA PRO A 379 -13.07 -63.88 -18.46
C PRO A 379 -13.72 -64.42 -19.75
N TYR A 380 -15.04 -64.27 -19.90
CA TYR A 380 -15.80 -64.69 -21.07
C TYR A 380 -16.19 -63.54 -22.02
N GLY A 381 -15.68 -62.32 -21.79
CA GLY A 381 -15.85 -61.16 -22.68
C GLY A 381 -17.19 -60.42 -22.53
N GLY A 382 -17.90 -60.61 -21.42
CA GLY A 382 -19.08 -59.84 -21.04
C GLY A 382 -18.76 -58.45 -20.48
N PRO A 383 -19.78 -57.68 -20.05
CA PRO A 383 -19.60 -56.37 -19.44
C PRO A 383 -18.81 -56.46 -18.12
N ASN A 384 -18.22 -55.34 -17.70
CA ASN A 384 -17.48 -55.27 -16.43
C ASN A 384 -18.37 -55.75 -15.26
N LEU A 385 -17.83 -56.66 -14.46
CA LEU A 385 -18.53 -57.32 -13.35
C LEU A 385 -18.67 -56.41 -12.11
N LEU A 386 -17.94 -55.30 -12.05
CA LEU A 386 -18.01 -54.33 -10.95
C LEU A 386 -19.15 -53.33 -11.16
N GLY A 387 -19.91 -53.10 -10.10
CA GLY A 387 -20.95 -52.07 -10.07
C GLY A 387 -20.39 -50.67 -9.77
N PRO A 388 -21.23 -49.62 -9.91
CA PRO A 388 -20.83 -48.25 -9.59
C PRO A 388 -20.36 -48.06 -8.13
N ASP A 389 -20.96 -48.80 -7.19
CA ASP A 389 -20.59 -48.75 -5.78
C ASP A 389 -19.19 -49.36 -5.53
N ASP A 390 -18.86 -50.43 -6.25
CA ASP A 390 -17.54 -51.09 -6.16
C ASP A 390 -16.45 -50.17 -6.71
N VAL A 391 -16.69 -49.54 -7.87
CA VAL A 391 -15.75 -48.55 -8.46
C VAL A 391 -15.56 -47.35 -7.53
N ALA A 392 -16.64 -46.87 -6.92
CA ALA A 392 -16.56 -45.77 -5.95
C ALA A 392 -15.78 -46.17 -4.68
N GLN A 393 -15.80 -47.44 -4.28
CA GLN A 393 -14.97 -47.93 -3.18
C GLN A 393 -13.49 -47.99 -3.59
N LEU A 394 -13.17 -48.55 -4.76
CA LEU A 394 -11.80 -48.57 -5.29
C LEU A 394 -11.20 -47.16 -5.37
N GLY A 395 -11.97 -46.19 -5.86
CA GLY A 395 -11.50 -44.80 -5.95
C GLY A 395 -11.17 -44.18 -4.59
N LYS A 396 -11.88 -44.55 -3.51
CA LYS A 396 -11.55 -44.09 -2.15
C LYS A 396 -10.25 -44.70 -1.66
N GLU A 397 -10.01 -45.97 -1.94
CA GLU A 397 -8.80 -46.68 -1.52
C GLU A 397 -7.56 -46.12 -2.24
N ILE A 398 -7.66 -45.91 -3.56
CA ILE A 398 -6.64 -45.21 -4.37
C ILE A 398 -6.40 -43.79 -3.83
N ALA A 399 -7.46 -43.04 -3.51
CA ALA A 399 -7.34 -41.68 -2.97
C ALA A 399 -6.68 -41.62 -1.59
N THR A 400 -6.63 -42.73 -0.84
CA THR A 400 -5.95 -42.81 0.46
C THR A 400 -4.51 -43.30 0.38
N SER A 401 -4.06 -43.79 -0.78
CA SER A 401 -2.70 -44.32 -0.96
C SER A 401 -1.63 -43.23 -0.93
N THR A 402 -0.62 -43.40 -0.07
CA THR A 402 0.51 -42.47 0.05
C THR A 402 1.38 -42.46 -1.21
N GLU A 403 1.54 -43.61 -1.87
CA GLU A 403 2.34 -43.72 -3.10
C GLU A 403 1.66 -43.00 -4.28
N VAL A 404 0.32 -43.03 -4.35
CA VAL A 404 -0.45 -42.26 -5.34
C VAL A 404 -0.26 -40.76 -5.10
N HIS A 405 -0.32 -40.30 -3.85
CA HIS A 405 -0.05 -38.89 -3.52
C HIS A 405 1.40 -38.50 -3.82
N ALA A 406 2.38 -39.37 -3.56
CA ALA A 406 3.78 -39.14 -3.89
C ALA A 406 4.02 -39.03 -5.41
N ALA A 407 3.33 -39.85 -6.20
CA ALA A 407 3.31 -39.76 -7.66
C ALA A 407 2.70 -38.43 -8.14
N ILE A 408 1.58 -38.02 -7.54
CA ILE A 408 0.96 -36.71 -7.82
C ILE A 408 1.90 -35.56 -7.45
N ASP A 409 2.57 -35.62 -6.30
CA ASP A 409 3.57 -34.61 -5.87
C ASP A 409 4.77 -34.53 -6.80
N THR A 410 5.16 -35.66 -7.39
CA THR A 410 6.26 -35.71 -8.36
C THR A 410 5.88 -35.01 -9.68
N LEU A 411 4.64 -35.19 -10.15
CA LEU A 411 4.17 -34.62 -11.42
C LEU A 411 3.60 -33.20 -11.29
N TRP A 412 3.04 -32.88 -10.12
CA TRP A 412 2.42 -31.59 -9.80
C TRP A 412 2.72 -31.22 -8.33
N PRO A 413 3.94 -30.77 -8.02
CA PRO A 413 4.35 -30.41 -6.66
C PRO A 413 3.62 -29.16 -6.19
N ASP A 414 3.40 -29.06 -4.88
CA ASP A 414 3.03 -27.80 -4.23
C ASP A 414 4.24 -26.84 -4.24
N LEU A 415 4.00 -25.60 -4.67
CA LEU A 415 5.07 -24.61 -4.86
C LEU A 415 4.88 -23.42 -3.92
N THR A 416 6.01 -22.92 -3.42
CA THR A 416 6.09 -21.58 -2.81
C THR A 416 6.87 -20.64 -3.74
N PRO A 417 6.54 -19.35 -3.78
CA PRO A 417 7.28 -18.37 -4.58
C PRO A 417 8.79 -18.37 -4.26
N GLU A 418 9.15 -18.50 -2.99
CA GLU A 418 10.52 -18.46 -2.49
C GLU A 418 11.33 -19.66 -3.01
N GLN A 419 10.76 -20.87 -2.94
CA GLN A 419 11.40 -22.08 -3.46
C GLN A 419 11.54 -22.02 -4.98
N LEU A 420 10.48 -21.66 -5.70
CA LEU A 420 10.50 -21.61 -7.17
C LEU A 420 11.59 -20.68 -7.69
N VAL A 421 11.68 -19.47 -7.12
CA VAL A 421 12.67 -18.47 -7.54
C VAL A 421 14.09 -18.92 -7.16
N THR A 422 14.26 -19.53 -5.99
CA THR A 422 15.58 -20.03 -5.55
C THR A 422 16.09 -21.12 -6.49
N ASP A 423 15.26 -22.13 -6.77
CA ASP A 423 15.59 -23.23 -7.67
C ASP A 423 15.91 -22.71 -9.08
N PHE A 424 15.05 -21.83 -9.61
CA PHE A 424 15.22 -21.29 -10.98
C PHE A 424 16.50 -20.47 -11.14
N LEU A 425 16.89 -19.71 -10.11
CA LEU A 425 18.14 -18.94 -10.15
C LEU A 425 19.37 -19.80 -9.88
N ALA A 426 19.23 -20.93 -9.18
CA ALA A 426 20.31 -21.87 -8.93
C ALA A 426 20.63 -22.72 -10.16
N ASP A 427 19.60 -23.17 -10.87
CA ASP A 427 19.71 -23.95 -12.10
C ASP A 427 18.68 -23.47 -13.14
N PRO A 428 19.03 -22.43 -13.94
CA PRO A 428 18.11 -21.88 -14.92
C PRO A 428 17.92 -22.84 -16.10
N THR A 429 16.83 -23.60 -16.05
CA THR A 429 16.39 -24.44 -17.17
C THR A 429 15.88 -23.59 -18.34
N HIS A 430 15.90 -24.14 -19.56
CA HIS A 430 15.44 -23.51 -20.81
C HIS A 430 16.25 -22.31 -21.31
N LEU A 431 17.48 -22.12 -20.83
CA LEU A 431 18.43 -21.25 -21.51
C LEU A 431 19.01 -22.01 -22.72
N PRO A 432 19.09 -21.39 -23.91
CA PRO A 432 19.83 -21.98 -25.01
C PRO A 432 21.28 -22.21 -24.54
N ALA A 433 21.79 -23.43 -24.75
CA ALA A 433 23.22 -23.68 -24.64
C ALA A 433 23.89 -22.76 -25.67
N GLU A 434 24.76 -21.85 -25.20
CA GLU A 434 25.55 -20.98 -26.08
C GLU A 434 26.39 -21.78 -27.08
#